data_AF-A0A1M5Q6D6-F1
#
_entry.id   AF-A0A1M5Q6D6-F1
#
_cell.length_a   1.000
_cell.length_b   1.000
_cell.length_c   1.000
_cell.angle_alpha   90.00
_cell.angle_beta   90.00
_cell.angle_gamma   90.00
#
_symmetry.space_group_name_H-M   'P 1'
#
loop_
_entity.id
_entity.type
_entity.pdbx_description
1 polymer ?
#
loop_
_entity_poly.entity_id
_entity_poly.type
_entity_poly.pdbx_seq_one_letter_code
_entity_poly.pdbx_strand_id
1 'polypeptide(L)'
;MDETQLLEHLRTLRKANNTAPHKPLLLLWLLRRFTTTGSTWVRYADVEKPVGELIDRYGKPTVKPLPDRAAMPFVHLERELWDVRDGADEPIDTSVPERGSWLREREAHGRLHDSVEHLLRDPEIHAAAQKTLLTHFDPDTAERVVIDIGGRTPAASLEYTGTHHPEKRHRGEDFDRRLRTAAMEWLQELADQGQETVTAKQLTEFRFEGQRIPLVGDGRRVWAPPPLDAALSIRGPVPESEADDGLARFGYDGEEPSAEEAIRRALERNAPLVWFVEVDQDLYLPHFPVRVVADEPAERRVVLALSGESPEENDSDERRYGERLVRSRLHQKVFSARVLLAYGAACAVCGLHYPDLLDGAHILPDGHPDGRPVVPNGIALCKLHHAAFDRKLIGIRPDLRIEVAPWVRADRSDNLMARYGLRDLHDTRLTVPRSPRDRPNREALEVRYHEYLRHVGAVERSR
;
A
#
# COMPACT_ATOMS: atom_id res chain seq x y z
N MET A 1 33.80 -5.70 3.51
CA MET A 1 32.75 -4.86 2.94
C MET A 1 33.26 -3.43 2.89
N ASP A 2 33.05 -2.71 1.79
CA ASP A 2 33.31 -1.27 1.67
C ASP A 2 32.03 -0.42 1.84
N GLU A 3 32.14 0.91 1.84
CA GLU A 3 31.00 1.83 2.02
C GLU A 3 29.90 1.60 0.98
N THR A 4 30.27 1.46 -0.31
CA THR A 4 29.32 1.28 -1.41
C THR A 4 28.54 -0.02 -1.23
N GLN A 5 29.24 -1.10 -0.89
CA GLN A 5 28.64 -2.41 -0.61
C GLN A 5 27.71 -2.35 0.60
N LEU A 6 28.12 -1.68 1.69
CA LEU A 6 27.29 -1.52 2.88
C LEU A 6 25.99 -0.78 2.55
N LEU A 7 26.08 0.39 1.91
CA LEU A 7 24.90 1.17 1.57
C LEU A 7 23.98 0.43 0.61
N GLU A 8 24.53 -0.37 -0.31
CA GLU A 8 23.73 -1.18 -1.22
C GLU A 8 22.97 -2.28 -0.47
N HIS A 9 23.64 -3.04 0.39
CA HIS A 9 22.96 -4.02 1.25
C HIS A 9 21.85 -3.37 2.06
N LEU A 10 22.10 -2.20 2.66
CA LEU A 10 21.09 -1.46 3.43
C LEU A 10 19.91 -1.00 2.57
N ARG A 11 20.11 -0.64 1.30
CA ARG A 11 19.01 -0.31 0.37
C ARG A 11 18.18 -1.54 0.03
N THR A 12 18.82 -2.69 -0.13
CA THR A 12 18.19 -3.93 -0.59
C THR A 12 17.67 -4.83 0.53
N LEU A 13 17.79 -4.43 1.81
CA LEU A 13 17.30 -5.16 3.00
C LEU A 13 15.84 -5.62 2.93
N ARG A 14 15.07 -5.05 2.01
CA ARG A 14 13.66 -5.36 1.82
C ARG A 14 13.52 -6.66 1.04
N LYS A 15 13.71 -7.78 1.75
CA LYS A 15 13.10 -9.09 1.45
C LYS A 15 13.10 -10.04 2.65
N ALA A 16 11.89 -10.27 3.14
CA ALA A 16 11.36 -11.51 3.67
C ALA A 16 9.90 -11.21 4.04
N ASN A 17 8.96 -11.68 3.21
CA ASN A 17 7.51 -11.71 3.49
C ASN A 17 6.87 -10.43 4.02
N ASN A 18 6.32 -9.58 3.13
CA ASN A 18 5.13 -8.71 3.28
C ASN A 18 4.65 -8.32 4.71
N THR A 19 5.59 -8.09 5.60
CA THR A 19 5.44 -7.62 6.97
C THR A 19 6.22 -6.33 7.00
N ALA A 20 5.90 -5.48 7.96
CA ALA A 20 6.52 -4.17 8.06
C ALA A 20 8.06 -4.24 8.08
N PRO A 21 8.78 -3.12 7.89
CA PRO A 21 10.24 -3.09 7.81
C PRO A 21 10.95 -3.47 9.13
N HIS A 22 10.83 -4.74 9.56
CA HIS A 22 11.36 -5.24 10.83
C HIS A 22 12.89 -5.29 10.84
N LYS A 23 13.52 -5.66 9.71
CA LYS A 23 14.99 -5.65 9.56
C LYS A 23 15.55 -4.21 9.59
N PRO A 24 14.98 -3.23 8.86
CA PRO A 24 15.36 -1.83 9.02
C PRO A 24 15.17 -1.28 10.44
N LEU A 25 14.08 -1.63 11.14
CA LEU A 25 13.87 -1.22 12.53
C LEU A 25 14.94 -1.76 13.48
N LEU A 26 15.31 -3.05 13.34
CA LEU A 26 16.41 -3.65 14.10
C LEU A 26 17.74 -2.92 13.83
N LEU A 27 18.06 -2.65 12.56
CA LEU A 27 19.29 -1.97 12.19
C LEU A 27 19.34 -0.51 12.64
N LEU A 28 18.24 0.24 12.53
CA LEU A 28 18.16 1.61 13.05
C LEU A 28 18.38 1.64 14.57
N TRP A 29 17.82 0.67 15.29
CA TRP A 29 18.05 0.51 16.73
C TRP A 29 19.52 0.16 17.04
N LEU A 30 20.14 -0.73 16.26
CA LEU A 30 21.55 -1.10 16.40
C LEU A 30 22.48 0.08 16.09
N LEU A 31 22.21 0.86 15.04
CA LEU A 31 22.98 2.07 14.70
C LEU A 31 22.91 3.10 15.82
N ARG A 32 21.73 3.26 16.45
CA ARG A 32 21.60 4.11 17.63
C ARG A 32 22.42 3.58 18.79
N ARG A 33 22.31 2.29 19.12
CA ARG A 33 23.10 1.66 20.19
C ARG A 33 24.60 1.89 19.95
N PHE A 34 25.07 1.68 18.73
CA PHE A 34 26.46 1.91 18.34
C PHE A 34 26.97 3.31 18.70
N THR A 35 26.17 4.36 18.51
CA THR A 35 26.55 5.74 18.90
C THR A 35 26.77 5.92 20.41
N THR A 36 26.19 5.03 21.24
CA THR A 36 26.28 5.11 22.71
C THR A 36 27.27 4.12 23.32
N THR A 37 27.44 2.95 22.70
CA THR A 37 28.25 1.84 23.23
C THR A 37 29.54 1.60 22.45
N GLY A 38 29.66 2.13 21.23
CA GLY A 38 30.76 1.84 20.32
C GLY A 38 30.73 0.44 19.70
N SER A 39 29.65 -0.33 19.93
CA SER A 39 29.45 -1.67 19.35
C SER A 39 27.97 -2.00 19.20
N THR A 40 27.64 -2.73 18.14
CA THR A 40 26.33 -3.31 17.85
C THR A 40 26.10 -4.66 18.53
N TRP A 41 27.10 -5.18 19.27
CA TRP A 41 26.93 -6.44 20.00
C TRP A 41 25.77 -6.34 21.00
N VAL A 42 24.90 -7.34 20.96
CA VAL A 42 23.70 -7.40 21.79
C VAL A 42 23.20 -8.84 21.97
N ARG A 43 22.67 -9.15 23.16
CA ARG A 43 21.95 -10.40 23.40
C ARG A 43 20.51 -10.29 22.91
N TYR A 44 19.94 -11.38 22.44
CA TYR A 44 18.53 -11.40 22.04
C TYR A 44 17.59 -10.91 23.14
N ALA A 45 17.87 -11.26 24.40
CA ALA A 45 17.09 -10.80 25.56
C ALA A 45 17.04 -9.27 25.71
N ASP A 46 18.07 -8.57 25.23
CA ASP A 46 18.15 -7.10 25.27
C ASP A 46 17.48 -6.46 24.03
N VAL A 47 17.28 -7.23 22.95
CA VAL A 47 16.63 -6.79 21.69
C VAL A 47 15.11 -7.00 21.72
N GLU A 48 14.66 -8.09 22.34
CA GLU A 48 13.30 -8.61 22.24
C GLU A 48 12.23 -7.54 22.51
N LYS A 49 12.34 -6.84 23.63
CA LYS A 49 11.34 -5.85 24.04
C LYS A 49 11.45 -4.53 23.24
N PRO A 50 12.62 -3.85 23.16
CA PRO A 50 12.70 -2.57 22.46
C PRO A 50 12.37 -2.66 20.96
N VAL A 51 12.90 -3.68 20.28
CA VAL A 51 12.63 -3.87 18.85
C VAL A 51 11.24 -4.44 18.61
N GLY A 52 10.74 -5.29 19.52
CA GLY A 52 9.35 -5.75 19.48
C GLY A 52 8.34 -4.61 19.55
N GLU A 53 8.53 -3.64 20.45
CA GLU A 53 7.68 -2.45 20.56
C GLU A 53 7.72 -1.56 19.31
N LEU A 54 8.91 -1.38 18.72
CA LEU A 54 9.06 -0.67 17.44
C LEU A 54 8.31 -1.40 16.31
N ILE A 55 8.44 -2.72 16.24
CA ILE A 55 7.75 -3.54 15.25
C ILE A 55 6.24 -3.51 15.46
N ASP A 56 5.73 -3.53 16.69
CA ASP A 56 4.29 -3.44 16.93
C ASP A 56 3.73 -2.06 16.56
N ARG A 57 4.50 -1.00 16.79
CA ARG A 57 4.10 0.40 16.53
C ARG A 57 4.13 0.78 15.06
N TYR A 58 5.21 0.40 14.37
CA TYR A 58 5.45 0.71 12.96
C TYR A 58 5.11 -0.45 12.04
N GLY A 59 4.58 -1.53 12.63
CA GLY A 59 4.22 -2.74 11.95
C GLY A 59 2.83 -2.75 11.35
N LYS A 60 2.54 -3.75 10.50
CA LYS A 60 1.17 -4.01 10.08
C LYS A 60 0.32 -4.35 11.31
N PRO A 61 -0.89 -3.78 11.45
CA PRO A 61 -1.79 -4.14 12.54
C PRO A 61 -2.14 -5.63 12.44
N THR A 62 -1.84 -6.39 13.49
CA THR A 62 -2.26 -7.78 13.61
C THR A 62 -3.44 -7.87 14.57
N VAL A 63 -4.37 -8.77 14.29
CA VAL A 63 -5.60 -8.96 15.11
C VAL A 63 -5.25 -9.43 16.54
N LYS A 64 -4.04 -9.95 16.77
CA LYS A 64 -3.46 -10.27 18.08
C LYS A 64 -1.97 -9.89 18.10
N PRO A 65 -1.39 -9.47 19.24
CA PRO A 65 0.05 -9.38 19.40
C PRO A 65 0.66 -10.77 19.21
N LEU A 66 1.53 -10.92 18.21
CA LEU A 66 2.33 -12.13 18.05
C LEU A 66 3.49 -12.08 19.06
N PRO A 67 3.74 -13.15 19.84
CA PRO A 67 4.96 -13.24 20.64
C PRO A 67 6.19 -13.26 19.72
N ASP A 68 7.35 -12.85 20.27
CA ASP A 68 8.66 -12.99 19.63
C ASP A 68 8.86 -12.22 18.30
N ARG A 69 8.20 -11.07 18.12
CA ARG A 69 8.31 -10.20 16.91
C ARG A 69 9.75 -9.92 16.45
N ALA A 70 10.67 -9.80 17.41
CA ALA A 70 12.08 -9.55 17.16
C ALA A 70 12.88 -10.81 16.79
N ALA A 71 12.37 -12.03 17.01
CA ALA A 71 13.10 -13.28 16.73
C ALA A 71 13.41 -13.41 15.23
N MET A 72 12.40 -13.22 14.38
CA MET A 72 12.56 -13.33 12.93
C MET A 72 13.62 -12.33 12.37
N PRO A 73 13.52 -11.01 12.59
CA PRO A 73 14.54 -10.09 12.07
C PRO A 73 15.92 -10.30 12.73
N PHE A 74 15.99 -10.79 13.98
CA PHE A 74 17.26 -11.09 14.64
C PHE A 74 17.99 -12.30 14.04
N VAL A 75 17.25 -13.37 13.72
CA VAL A 75 17.80 -14.59 13.12
C VAL A 75 18.06 -14.41 11.63
N HIS A 76 17.20 -13.70 10.89
CA HIS A 76 17.24 -13.64 9.42
C HIS A 76 17.81 -12.34 8.85
N LEU A 77 18.43 -11.49 9.67
CA LEU A 77 19.23 -10.39 9.14
C LEU A 77 20.39 -10.97 8.29
N GLU A 78 20.71 -10.26 7.21
CA GLU A 78 21.65 -10.73 6.18
C GLU A 78 23.00 -11.12 6.79
N ARG A 79 23.47 -12.34 6.50
CA ARG A 79 24.70 -12.90 7.07
C ARG A 79 25.97 -12.14 6.66
N GLU A 80 25.90 -11.40 5.56
CA GLU A 80 26.97 -10.49 5.12
C GLU A 80 27.11 -9.26 6.02
N LEU A 81 26.03 -8.87 6.72
CA LEU A 81 26.02 -7.76 7.66
C LEU A 81 26.12 -8.23 9.11
N TRP A 82 25.47 -9.34 9.45
CA TRP A 82 25.13 -9.73 10.82
C TRP A 82 25.63 -11.14 11.16
N ASP A 83 26.42 -11.25 12.23
CA ASP A 83 26.87 -12.50 12.84
C ASP A 83 25.98 -12.83 14.04
N VAL A 84 25.45 -14.05 14.11
CA VAL A 84 24.59 -14.53 15.20
C VAL A 84 25.14 -15.83 15.76
N ARG A 85 25.31 -15.87 17.07
CA ARG A 85 25.91 -17.00 17.80
C ARG A 85 25.14 -17.32 19.07
N ASP A 86 25.31 -18.52 19.58
CA ASP A 86 24.82 -18.91 20.91
C ASP A 86 25.85 -18.61 22.01
N GLY A 87 25.52 -18.92 23.27
CA GLY A 87 26.40 -18.70 24.43
C GLY A 87 27.69 -19.52 24.42
N ALA A 88 27.81 -20.52 23.53
CA ALA A 88 29.04 -21.27 23.30
C ALA A 88 29.86 -20.72 22.11
N ASP A 89 29.47 -19.56 21.57
CA ASP A 89 30.03 -18.92 20.38
C ASP A 89 29.88 -19.74 19.08
N GLU A 90 28.95 -20.72 19.07
CA GLU A 90 28.62 -21.48 17.87
C GLU A 90 27.67 -20.67 16.96
N PRO A 91 27.90 -20.63 15.64
CA PRO A 91 27.04 -19.92 14.71
C PRO A 91 25.61 -20.44 14.71
N ILE A 92 24.63 -19.52 14.73
CA ILE A 92 23.20 -19.85 14.58
C ILE A 92 22.79 -19.66 13.12
N ASP A 93 22.45 -20.76 12.44
CA ASP A 93 21.98 -20.74 11.06
C ASP A 93 20.54 -20.21 10.92
N THR A 94 20.06 -20.02 9.67
CA THR A 94 18.72 -19.49 9.38
C THR A 94 17.61 -20.56 9.34
N SER A 95 17.93 -21.83 9.56
CA SER A 95 16.97 -22.94 9.61
C SER A 95 16.44 -23.23 11.02
N VAL A 96 16.98 -22.53 12.03
CA VAL A 96 16.58 -22.68 13.43
C VAL A 96 15.18 -22.13 13.71
N PRO A 97 14.50 -22.59 14.78
CA PRO A 97 13.18 -22.08 15.15
C PRO A 97 13.19 -20.58 15.47
N GLU A 98 12.28 -19.83 14.85
CA GLU A 98 12.03 -18.40 15.10
C GLU A 98 11.26 -18.16 16.42
N ARG A 99 11.76 -18.69 17.55
CA ARG A 99 11.12 -18.60 18.86
C ARG A 99 12.01 -17.90 19.87
N GLY A 100 11.47 -16.89 20.55
CA GLY A 100 12.21 -16.08 21.52
C GLY A 100 12.62 -16.87 22.75
N SER A 101 11.82 -17.87 23.18
CA SER A 101 12.22 -18.80 24.24
C SER A 101 13.48 -19.60 23.87
N TRP A 102 13.55 -20.11 22.64
CA TRP A 102 14.69 -20.89 22.14
C TRP A 102 15.97 -20.05 22.08
N LEU A 103 15.87 -18.81 21.57
CA LEU A 103 16.99 -17.88 21.51
C LEU A 103 17.50 -17.48 22.90
N ARG A 104 16.60 -17.30 23.88
CA ARG A 104 16.98 -17.00 25.27
C ARG A 104 17.67 -18.18 25.95
N GLU A 105 17.13 -19.40 25.79
CA GLU A 105 17.70 -20.61 26.39
C GLU A 105 19.13 -20.90 25.92
N ARG A 106 19.46 -20.51 24.69
CA ARG A 106 20.81 -20.65 24.12
C ARG A 106 21.70 -19.42 24.31
N GLU A 107 21.25 -18.40 25.04
CA GLU A 107 21.96 -17.13 25.20
C GLU A 107 22.38 -16.49 23.87
N ALA A 108 21.49 -16.57 22.87
CA ALA A 108 21.76 -16.07 21.53
C ALA A 108 22.13 -14.58 21.54
N HIS A 109 23.17 -14.23 20.81
CA HIS A 109 23.67 -12.88 20.68
C HIS A 109 24.08 -12.61 19.22
N GLY A 110 24.11 -11.33 18.85
CA GLY A 110 24.48 -10.94 17.50
C GLY A 110 25.24 -9.63 17.46
N ARG A 111 25.97 -9.43 16.36
CA ARG A 111 26.81 -8.26 16.12
C ARG A 111 26.93 -8.03 14.62
N LEU A 112 26.98 -6.76 14.19
CA LEU A 112 27.41 -6.46 12.83
C LEU A 112 28.88 -6.85 12.67
N HIS A 113 29.26 -7.36 11.50
CA HIS A 113 30.65 -7.74 11.23
C HIS A 113 31.61 -6.59 11.56
N ASP A 114 32.83 -6.93 12.01
CA ASP A 114 33.85 -5.94 12.38
C ASP A 114 34.13 -4.93 11.25
N SER A 115 34.06 -5.39 10.00
CA SER A 115 34.24 -4.53 8.83
C SER A 115 33.13 -3.46 8.70
N VAL A 116 31.89 -3.80 9.08
CA VAL A 116 30.76 -2.87 9.07
C VAL A 116 30.85 -1.90 10.25
N GLU A 117 31.14 -2.38 11.46
CA GLU A 117 31.35 -1.50 12.61
C GLU A 117 32.52 -0.54 12.41
N HIS A 118 33.56 -0.95 11.67
CA HIS A 118 34.67 -0.06 11.32
C HIS A 118 34.24 1.09 10.42
N LEU A 119 33.44 0.81 9.38
CA LEU A 119 32.87 1.84 8.51
C LEU A 119 31.95 2.79 9.28
N LEU A 120 31.11 2.26 10.18
CA LEU A 120 30.16 3.06 10.97
C LEU A 120 30.82 4.00 12.00
N ARG A 121 32.13 3.89 12.24
CA ARG A 121 32.87 4.88 13.06
C ARG A 121 33.00 6.23 12.35
N ASP A 122 32.92 6.24 11.02
CA ASP A 122 32.85 7.46 10.25
C ASP A 122 31.44 8.09 10.40
N PRO A 123 31.32 9.32 10.94
CA PRO A 123 30.03 9.98 11.11
C PRO A 123 29.26 10.19 9.81
N GLU A 124 29.95 10.37 8.67
CA GLU A 124 29.31 10.57 7.36
C GLU A 124 28.69 9.25 6.87
N ILE A 125 29.43 8.14 7.00
CA ILE A 125 28.94 6.80 6.64
C ILE A 125 27.81 6.37 7.58
N HIS A 126 27.92 6.65 8.88
CA HIS A 126 26.86 6.38 9.86
C HIS A 126 25.56 7.14 9.50
N ALA A 127 25.67 8.43 9.19
CA ALA A 127 24.53 9.24 8.76
C ALA A 127 23.95 8.76 7.42
N ALA A 128 24.79 8.36 6.47
CA ALA A 128 24.36 7.80 5.19
C ALA A 128 23.64 6.46 5.37
N ALA A 129 24.14 5.58 6.23
CA ALA A 129 23.52 4.31 6.58
C ALA A 129 22.15 4.52 7.26
N GLN A 130 22.07 5.44 8.22
CA GLN A 130 20.81 5.80 8.87
C GLN A 130 19.80 6.37 7.87
N LYS A 131 20.23 7.33 7.03
CA LYS A 131 19.37 7.92 5.98
C LYS A 131 18.87 6.85 5.02
N THR A 132 19.73 5.94 4.60
CA THR A 132 19.39 4.82 3.72
C THR A 132 18.39 3.87 4.36
N LEU A 133 18.53 3.58 5.65
CA LEU A 133 17.55 2.76 6.36
C LEU A 133 16.17 3.43 6.50
N LEU A 134 16.14 4.76 6.62
CA LEU A 134 14.89 5.52 6.72
C LEU A 134 14.12 5.57 5.40
N THR A 135 14.75 5.35 4.24
CA THR A 135 14.03 5.29 2.95
C THR A 135 13.11 4.07 2.84
N HIS A 136 13.17 3.12 3.78
CA HIS A 136 12.26 1.97 3.86
C HIS A 136 10.89 2.31 4.47
N PHE A 137 10.70 3.54 4.94
CA PHE A 137 9.50 4.04 5.59
C PHE A 137 8.97 5.26 4.84
N ASP A 138 7.67 5.53 4.91
CA ASP A 138 7.13 6.83 4.50
C ASP A 138 7.71 7.95 5.39
N PRO A 139 7.77 9.21 4.91
CA PRO A 139 8.42 10.31 5.63
C PRO A 139 7.91 10.52 7.07
N ASP A 140 6.59 10.42 7.28
CA ASP A 140 5.97 10.61 8.61
C ASP A 140 6.36 9.48 9.56
N THR A 141 6.34 8.23 9.07
CA THR A 141 6.80 7.08 9.84
C THR A 141 8.30 7.17 10.12
N ALA A 142 9.12 7.57 9.15
CA ALA A 142 10.55 7.74 9.31
C ALA A 142 10.88 8.75 10.43
N GLU A 143 10.18 9.90 10.45
CA GLU A 143 10.36 10.90 11.51
C GLU A 143 10.01 10.35 12.89
N ARG A 144 8.89 9.63 13.02
CA ARG A 144 8.45 9.03 14.28
C ARG A 144 9.39 7.91 14.74
N VAL A 145 9.88 7.08 13.83
CA VAL A 145 10.88 6.04 14.12
C VAL A 145 12.15 6.67 14.69
N VAL A 146 12.64 7.77 14.09
CA VAL A 146 13.82 8.49 14.59
C VAL A 146 13.59 9.04 16.00
N ILE A 147 12.41 9.59 16.28
CA ILE A 147 12.05 10.08 17.62
C ILE A 147 12.02 8.93 18.64
N ASP A 148 11.40 7.81 18.29
CA ASP A 148 11.20 6.68 19.20
C ASP A 148 12.46 5.87 19.49
N ILE A 149 13.41 5.82 18.55
CA ILE A 149 14.76 5.30 18.82
C ILE A 149 15.63 6.32 19.58
N GLY A 150 15.10 7.51 19.88
CA GLY A 150 15.79 8.57 20.63
C GLY A 150 16.82 9.36 19.82
N GLY A 151 16.68 9.39 18.49
CA GLY A 151 17.47 10.22 17.58
C GLY A 151 16.95 11.67 17.49
N ARG A 152 17.74 12.57 16.89
CA ARG A 152 17.27 13.90 16.45
C ARG A 152 17.02 13.83 14.95
N THR A 153 15.93 14.42 14.46
CA THR A 153 15.72 14.64 13.03
C THR A 153 16.89 15.45 12.47
N PRO A 154 17.57 15.02 11.40
CA PRO A 154 18.56 15.87 10.74
C PRO A 154 17.83 17.09 10.19
N ALA A 155 18.14 18.27 10.73
CA ALA A 155 17.65 19.53 10.19
C ALA A 155 18.13 19.68 8.74
N ALA A 156 17.21 20.04 7.86
CA ALA A 156 17.48 20.34 6.46
C ALA A 156 18.54 21.44 6.31
N SER A 157 19.68 21.10 5.70
CA SER A 157 20.76 21.97 5.19
C SER A 157 21.92 21.03 4.78
N LEU A 158 22.59 21.04 3.63
CA LEU A 158 22.83 22.03 2.58
C LEU A 158 23.28 21.30 1.28
N GLU A 159 22.97 21.93 0.16
CA GLU A 159 23.80 22.13 -1.06
C GLU A 159 24.82 21.05 -1.48
N TYR A 160 24.57 20.43 -2.64
CA TYR A 160 25.60 19.73 -3.40
C TYR A 160 26.16 20.64 -4.49
N THR A 161 27.31 21.26 -4.21
CA THR A 161 28.22 21.78 -5.23
C THR A 161 29.11 20.64 -5.71
N GLY A 162 28.97 20.25 -6.98
CA GLY A 162 29.83 19.24 -7.59
C GLY A 162 29.69 19.28 -9.11
N THR A 163 30.52 20.09 -9.73
CA THR A 163 30.63 20.32 -11.18
C THR A 163 31.03 19.06 -11.94
N HIS A 164 30.16 18.54 -12.82
CA HIS A 164 30.58 17.84 -14.03
C HIS A 164 29.57 18.03 -15.17
N HIS A 165 30.08 18.53 -16.30
CA HIS A 165 29.47 18.51 -17.63
C HIS A 165 30.62 18.44 -18.64
N PRO A 166 30.42 17.99 -19.90
CA PRO A 166 29.17 17.59 -20.57
C PRO A 166 29.32 16.17 -21.25
N GLU A 167 28.35 15.52 -21.91
CA GLU A 167 27.63 15.95 -23.13
C GLU A 167 26.32 15.17 -23.41
N LYS A 168 25.24 15.95 -23.60
CA LYS A 168 23.98 15.75 -24.35
C LYS A 168 23.06 14.55 -24.08
N ARG A 169 23.53 13.35 -23.74
CA ARG A 169 22.65 12.17 -23.55
C ARG A 169 21.96 12.15 -22.17
N HIS A 170 22.67 12.64 -21.14
CA HIS A 170 22.23 12.62 -19.75
C HIS A 170 21.20 13.69 -19.36
N ARG A 171 21.12 14.83 -20.08
CA ARG A 171 20.13 15.88 -19.78
C ARG A 171 18.69 15.44 -20.02
N GLY A 172 18.47 14.59 -21.03
CA GLY A 172 17.14 14.06 -21.34
C GLY A 172 16.65 13.06 -20.30
N GLU A 173 17.53 12.15 -19.86
CA GLU A 173 17.24 11.16 -18.82
C GLU A 173 17.01 11.81 -17.45
N ASP A 174 17.78 12.84 -17.10
CA ASP A 174 17.58 13.60 -15.86
C ASP A 174 16.28 14.43 -15.91
N PHE A 175 15.92 15.00 -17.07
CA PHE A 175 14.63 15.66 -17.25
C PHE A 175 13.46 14.67 -17.10
N ASP A 176 13.52 13.53 -17.79
CA ASP A 176 12.48 12.48 -17.75
C ASP A 176 12.24 12.00 -16.32
N ARG A 177 13.32 11.65 -15.60
CA ARG A 177 13.24 11.23 -14.20
C ARG A 177 12.60 12.28 -13.31
N ARG A 178 13.04 13.55 -13.39
CA ARG A 178 12.48 14.65 -12.58
C ARG A 178 11.02 14.91 -12.90
N LEU A 179 10.61 14.85 -14.17
CA LEU A 179 9.22 15.02 -14.56
C LEU A 179 8.34 13.90 -13.98
N ARG A 180 8.76 12.64 -14.12
CA ARG A 180 8.02 11.48 -13.58
C ARG A 180 7.85 11.58 -12.07
N THR A 181 8.94 11.87 -11.36
CA THR A 181 8.92 12.07 -9.91
C THR A 181 7.94 13.19 -9.54
N ALA A 182 8.06 14.37 -10.15
CA ALA A 182 7.17 15.49 -9.86
C ALA A 182 5.69 15.21 -10.17
N ALA A 183 5.41 14.45 -11.25
CA ALA A 183 4.04 14.05 -11.58
C ALA A 183 3.45 13.10 -10.54
N MET A 184 4.23 12.12 -10.07
CA MET A 184 3.80 11.16 -9.04
C MET A 184 3.66 11.82 -7.66
N GLU A 185 4.59 12.70 -7.28
CA GLU A 185 4.50 13.50 -6.06
C GLU A 185 3.25 14.38 -6.06
N TRP A 186 2.97 15.07 -7.17
CA TRP A 186 1.76 15.88 -7.30
C TRP A 186 0.47 15.05 -7.16
N LEU A 187 0.42 13.85 -7.75
CA LEU A 187 -0.72 12.94 -7.59
C LEU A 187 -0.83 12.42 -6.15
N GLN A 188 0.30 12.18 -5.49
CA GLN A 188 0.35 11.75 -4.09
C GLN A 188 -0.16 12.87 -3.17
N GLU A 189 0.27 14.12 -3.39
CA GLU A 189 -0.22 15.29 -2.63
C GLU A 189 -1.73 15.46 -2.74
N LEU A 190 -2.31 15.24 -3.93
CA LEU A 190 -3.77 15.25 -4.10
C LEU A 190 -4.44 14.15 -3.27
N ALA A 191 -3.89 12.94 -3.29
CA ALA A 191 -4.41 11.82 -2.49
C ALA A 191 -4.30 12.08 -0.98
N ASP A 192 -3.19 12.67 -0.53
CA ASP A 192 -2.94 13.02 0.88
C ASP A 192 -3.91 14.11 1.37
N GLN A 193 -4.39 14.96 0.47
CA GLN A 193 -5.46 15.95 0.71
C GLN A 193 -6.87 15.33 0.70
N GLY A 194 -7.00 14.00 0.61
CA GLY A 194 -8.27 13.28 0.53
C GLY A 194 -8.85 13.18 -0.88
N GLN A 195 -8.17 13.73 -1.89
CA GLN A 195 -8.63 13.69 -3.28
C GLN A 195 -8.07 12.46 -4.01
N GLU A 196 -8.60 11.28 -3.69
CA GLU A 196 -8.15 10.02 -4.31
C GLU A 196 -8.47 9.93 -5.82
N THR A 197 -9.49 10.65 -6.30
CA THR A 197 -9.86 10.66 -7.73
C THR A 197 -9.53 11.99 -8.40
N VAL A 198 -9.23 11.95 -9.69
CA VAL A 198 -8.82 13.10 -10.48
C VAL A 198 -9.61 13.18 -11.78
N THR A 199 -9.89 14.40 -12.22
CA THR A 199 -10.60 14.66 -13.48
C THR A 199 -9.64 14.84 -14.65
N ALA A 200 -10.10 14.56 -15.87
CA ALA A 200 -9.32 14.85 -17.09
C ALA A 200 -8.79 16.30 -17.12
N LYS A 201 -9.63 17.26 -16.70
CA LYS A 201 -9.26 18.68 -16.61
C LYS A 201 -8.04 18.90 -15.71
N GLN A 202 -8.06 18.39 -14.48
CA GLN A 202 -6.94 18.52 -13.55
C GLN A 202 -5.65 17.93 -14.14
N LEU A 203 -5.74 16.77 -14.80
CA LEU A 203 -4.60 16.11 -15.43
C LEU A 203 -4.00 16.93 -16.58
N THR A 204 -4.81 17.72 -17.30
CA THR A 204 -4.32 18.63 -18.36
C THR A 204 -3.72 19.94 -17.84
N GLU A 205 -3.98 20.28 -16.58
CA GLU A 205 -3.53 21.52 -15.93
C GLU A 205 -2.21 21.35 -15.17
N PHE A 206 -1.68 20.12 -15.05
CA PHE A 206 -0.40 19.83 -14.39
C PHE A 206 0.73 20.72 -14.95
N ARG A 207 1.57 21.21 -14.02
CA ARG A 207 2.71 22.08 -14.33
C ARG A 207 3.99 21.51 -13.75
N PHE A 208 5.05 21.53 -14.55
CA PHE A 208 6.40 21.18 -14.15
C PHE A 208 7.34 22.30 -14.58
N GLU A 209 8.17 22.79 -13.67
CA GLU A 209 9.11 23.90 -13.92
C GLU A 209 8.45 25.14 -14.56
N GLY A 210 7.21 25.44 -14.16
CA GLY A 210 6.43 26.57 -14.67
C GLY A 210 5.78 26.34 -16.06
N GLN A 211 6.06 25.21 -16.72
CA GLN A 211 5.46 24.83 -17.99
C GLN A 211 4.28 23.88 -17.78
N ARG A 212 3.22 24.04 -18.59
CA ARG A 212 2.08 23.11 -18.55
C ARG A 212 2.45 21.85 -19.33
N ILE A 213 2.44 20.71 -18.65
CA ILE A 213 2.72 19.39 -19.24
C ILE A 213 1.52 18.51 -18.88
N PRO A 214 0.62 18.19 -19.82
CA PRO A 214 -0.54 17.36 -19.49
C PRO A 214 -0.11 15.93 -19.17
N LEU A 215 -0.72 15.33 -18.14
CA LEU A 215 -0.47 13.93 -17.76
C LEU A 215 -1.32 12.94 -18.56
N VAL A 216 -2.29 13.42 -19.34
CA VAL A 216 -3.12 12.61 -20.24
C VAL A 216 -3.22 13.27 -21.61
N GLY A 217 -3.33 12.44 -22.64
CA GLY A 217 -3.56 12.88 -24.01
C GLY A 217 -5.04 12.98 -24.34
N ASP A 218 -5.38 13.78 -25.35
CA ASP A 218 -6.74 13.89 -25.87
C ASP A 218 -7.18 12.55 -26.50
N GLY A 219 -8.13 11.86 -25.88
CA GLY A 219 -8.62 10.55 -26.36
C GLY A 219 -7.64 9.37 -26.23
N ARG A 220 -6.34 9.60 -25.99
CA ARG A 220 -5.31 8.56 -26.02
C ARG A 220 -5.27 7.69 -24.77
N ARG A 221 -5.13 6.37 -24.96
CA ARG A 221 -4.95 5.40 -23.87
C ARG A 221 -3.50 5.30 -23.38
N VAL A 222 -2.54 5.72 -24.19
CA VAL A 222 -1.12 5.77 -23.85
C VAL A 222 -0.66 7.19 -24.13
N TRP A 223 0.04 7.80 -23.17
CA TRP A 223 0.47 9.18 -23.31
C TRP A 223 1.94 9.36 -22.98
N ALA A 224 2.66 9.97 -23.92
CA ALA A 224 4.03 10.45 -23.76
C ALA A 224 4.04 11.95 -24.13
N PRO A 225 4.08 12.87 -23.16
CA PRO A 225 4.10 14.30 -23.45
C PRO A 225 5.50 14.70 -23.98
N PRO A 226 5.60 15.47 -25.08
CA PRO A 226 6.88 16.03 -25.50
C PRO A 226 7.56 16.81 -24.34
N PRO A 227 8.87 16.67 -24.12
CA PRO A 227 9.88 15.99 -24.95
C PRO A 227 10.05 14.48 -24.70
N LEU A 228 9.20 13.85 -23.88
CA LEU A 228 9.32 12.42 -23.59
C LEU A 228 8.96 11.60 -24.82
N ASP A 229 9.72 10.53 -25.01
CA ASP A 229 9.52 9.51 -26.04
C ASP A 229 9.10 8.17 -25.45
N ALA A 230 9.24 7.96 -24.13
CA ALA A 230 8.67 6.85 -23.40
C ALA A 230 7.32 7.25 -22.76
N ALA A 231 6.39 6.30 -22.66
CA ALA A 231 5.09 6.54 -22.02
C ALA A 231 5.28 7.11 -20.61
N LEU A 232 4.47 8.10 -20.23
CA LEU A 232 4.38 8.65 -18.88
C LEU A 232 3.16 8.08 -18.16
N SER A 233 2.06 7.91 -18.90
CA SER A 233 0.82 7.40 -18.35
C SER A 233 0.05 6.51 -19.30
N ILE A 234 -0.82 5.69 -18.72
CA ILE A 234 -1.79 4.86 -19.41
C ILE A 234 -3.19 5.09 -18.83
N ARG A 235 -4.21 4.94 -19.67
CA ARG A 235 -5.61 5.14 -19.33
C ARG A 235 -6.46 3.96 -19.78
N GLY A 236 -7.26 3.44 -18.86
CA GLY A 236 -8.22 2.38 -19.16
C GLY A 236 -8.61 1.59 -17.92
N PRO A 237 -9.58 0.67 -18.06
CA PRO A 237 -10.06 -0.14 -16.96
C PRO A 237 -9.02 -1.19 -16.54
N VAL A 238 -9.09 -1.63 -15.28
CA VAL A 238 -8.38 -2.84 -14.84
C VAL A 238 -8.99 -4.05 -15.56
N PRO A 239 -8.19 -4.91 -16.21
CA PRO A 239 -8.70 -6.08 -16.92
C PRO A 239 -9.42 -7.05 -15.97
N GLU A 240 -10.48 -7.71 -16.46
CA GLU A 240 -11.16 -8.76 -15.69
C GLU A 240 -10.40 -10.10 -15.72
N SER A 241 -9.56 -10.36 -16.74
CA SER A 241 -8.96 -11.69 -16.94
C SER A 241 -7.72 -11.93 -16.09
N GLU A 242 -7.71 -13.05 -15.39
CA GLU A 242 -6.61 -13.49 -14.54
C GLU A 242 -5.62 -14.33 -15.33
N ALA A 243 -4.39 -13.83 -15.49
CA ALA A 243 -3.28 -14.74 -15.65
C ALA A 243 -2.79 -15.18 -14.28
N ASP A 244 -2.32 -16.42 -14.22
CA ASP A 244 -1.90 -17.04 -12.97
C ASP A 244 -0.67 -16.34 -12.37
N ASP A 245 0.12 -15.63 -13.18
CA ASP A 245 1.36 -14.92 -12.84
C ASP A 245 1.18 -13.70 -11.90
N GLY A 246 -0.05 -13.30 -11.60
CA GLY A 246 -0.38 -12.18 -10.73
C GLY A 246 -0.22 -10.79 -11.35
N LEU A 247 0.36 -10.69 -12.55
CA LEU A 247 0.60 -9.43 -13.25
C LEU A 247 -0.67 -8.92 -13.94
N ALA A 248 -0.74 -7.61 -14.19
CA ALA A 248 -1.85 -7.01 -14.92
C ALA A 248 -1.53 -6.98 -16.43
N ARG A 249 -2.56 -7.14 -17.29
CA ARG A 249 -2.40 -7.08 -18.75
C ARG A 249 -3.17 -5.91 -19.34
N PHE A 250 -2.49 -4.84 -19.70
CA PHE A 250 -3.14 -3.69 -20.33
C PHE A 250 -3.13 -3.83 -21.84
N GLY A 251 -4.32 -3.92 -22.45
CA GLY A 251 -4.45 -3.82 -23.91
C GLY A 251 -4.27 -2.38 -24.36
N TYR A 252 -3.55 -2.15 -25.45
CA TYR A 252 -3.44 -0.83 -26.08
C TYR A 252 -4.06 -0.88 -27.48
N ASP A 253 -4.62 0.24 -27.93
CA ASP A 253 -5.26 0.30 -29.23
C ASP A 253 -4.16 0.45 -30.29
N GLY A 254 -3.93 -0.61 -31.08
CA GLY A 254 -2.88 -0.68 -32.10
C GLY A 254 -3.10 0.21 -33.34
N GLU A 255 -3.86 1.31 -33.18
CA GLU A 255 -4.14 2.28 -34.24
C GLU A 255 -3.12 3.44 -34.27
N GLU A 256 -2.39 3.67 -33.17
CA GLU A 256 -1.35 4.70 -33.10
C GLU A 256 0.06 4.08 -32.94
N PRO A 257 0.88 4.01 -34.01
CA PRO A 257 2.26 3.50 -33.95
C PRO A 257 3.15 4.19 -32.92
N SER A 258 2.86 5.45 -32.57
CA SER A 258 3.57 6.20 -31.53
C SER A 258 3.30 5.67 -30.12
N ALA A 259 2.12 5.09 -29.85
CA ALA A 259 1.78 4.54 -28.55
C ALA A 259 2.55 3.24 -28.27
N GLU A 260 2.65 2.37 -29.27
CA GLU A 260 3.43 1.12 -29.19
C GLU A 260 4.91 1.41 -28.92
N GLU A 261 5.49 2.35 -29.68
CA GLU A 261 6.88 2.76 -29.50
C GLU A 261 7.12 3.39 -28.12
N ALA A 262 6.19 4.21 -27.62
CA ALA A 262 6.31 4.83 -26.31
C ALA A 262 6.27 3.80 -25.16
N ILE A 263 5.41 2.79 -25.27
CA ILE A 263 5.36 1.66 -24.33
C ILE A 263 6.65 0.84 -24.39
N ARG A 264 7.13 0.51 -25.60
CA ARG A 264 8.37 -0.26 -25.79
C ARG A 264 9.56 0.46 -25.16
N ARG A 265 9.68 1.78 -25.36
CA ARG A 265 10.71 2.60 -24.71
C ARG A 265 10.56 2.62 -23.19
N ALA A 266 9.34 2.60 -22.65
CA ALA A 266 9.13 2.51 -21.21
C ALA A 266 9.58 1.15 -20.65
N LEU A 267 9.36 0.05 -21.38
CA LEU A 267 9.88 -1.27 -21.05
C LEU A 267 11.41 -1.30 -21.09
N GLU A 268 12.02 -0.86 -22.19
CA GLU A 268 13.49 -0.84 -22.38
C GLU A 268 14.22 -0.04 -21.29
N ARG A 269 13.61 1.07 -20.84
CA ARG A 269 14.18 1.95 -19.82
C ARG A 269 13.77 1.59 -18.41
N ASN A 270 12.91 0.59 -18.25
CA ASN A 270 12.24 0.30 -16.98
C ASN A 270 11.71 1.61 -16.35
N ALA A 271 10.94 2.39 -17.11
CA ALA A 271 10.45 3.68 -16.68
C ALA A 271 9.12 3.54 -15.92
N PRO A 272 8.95 4.16 -14.73
CA PRO A 272 7.70 4.07 -13.99
C PRO A 272 6.62 4.94 -14.65
N LEU A 273 5.40 4.41 -14.68
CA LEU A 273 4.21 4.97 -15.29
C LEU A 273 3.15 5.27 -14.24
N VAL A 274 2.22 6.16 -14.61
CA VAL A 274 0.95 6.33 -13.91
C VAL A 274 -0.16 5.63 -14.67
N TRP A 275 -0.91 4.76 -14.01
CA TRP A 275 -2.14 4.19 -14.56
C TRP A 275 -3.36 4.95 -14.04
N PHE A 276 -4.02 5.69 -14.93
CA PHE A 276 -5.30 6.32 -14.67
C PHE A 276 -6.44 5.31 -14.92
N VAL A 277 -6.88 4.67 -13.86
CA VAL A 277 -7.96 3.68 -13.90
C VAL A 277 -9.31 4.36 -13.99
N GLU A 278 -10.12 3.99 -14.97
CA GLU A 278 -11.42 4.63 -15.21
C GLU A 278 -12.46 4.26 -14.14
N VAL A 279 -12.93 5.28 -13.41
CA VAL A 279 -14.01 5.14 -12.43
C VAL A 279 -15.35 5.44 -13.10
N ASP A 280 -15.45 6.59 -13.77
CA ASP A 280 -16.59 7.04 -14.58
C ASP A 280 -16.12 7.98 -15.70
N GLN A 281 -17.04 8.53 -16.50
CA GLN A 281 -16.72 9.51 -17.54
C GLN A 281 -15.91 10.68 -16.96
N ASP A 282 -14.72 10.90 -17.52
CA ASP A 282 -13.75 11.94 -17.12
C ASP A 282 -13.29 11.89 -15.65
N LEU A 283 -13.47 10.76 -14.95
CA LEU A 283 -13.03 10.56 -13.56
C LEU A 283 -12.14 9.31 -13.43
N TYR A 284 -10.94 9.51 -12.89
CA TYR A 284 -9.91 8.49 -12.83
C TYR A 284 -9.38 8.29 -11.42
N LEU A 285 -9.01 7.05 -11.10
CA LEU A 285 -8.22 6.70 -9.93
C LEU A 285 -6.76 6.51 -10.38
N PRO A 286 -5.82 7.37 -9.96
CA PRO A 286 -4.40 7.18 -10.25
C PRO A 286 -3.84 6.00 -9.46
N HIS A 287 -3.12 5.10 -10.15
CA HIS A 287 -2.31 4.05 -9.54
C HIS A 287 -0.87 4.16 -10.05
N PHE A 288 0.07 4.34 -9.14
CA PHE A 288 1.48 4.54 -9.44
C PHE A 288 2.34 4.14 -8.24
N PRO A 289 3.62 3.80 -8.45
CA PRO A 289 4.25 3.56 -9.76
C PRO A 289 3.81 2.23 -10.39
N VAL A 290 3.69 2.20 -11.72
CA VAL A 290 3.46 0.97 -12.51
C VAL A 290 4.61 0.78 -13.50
N ARG A 291 5.07 -0.44 -13.73
CA ARG A 291 6.14 -0.73 -14.70
C ARG A 291 5.67 -1.68 -15.77
N VAL A 292 6.10 -1.44 -17.01
CA VAL A 292 5.94 -2.42 -18.09
C VAL A 292 7.04 -3.46 -17.95
N VAL A 293 6.66 -4.73 -17.90
CA VAL A 293 7.59 -5.85 -17.63
C VAL A 293 7.69 -6.82 -18.80
N ALA A 294 6.69 -6.83 -19.69
CA ALA A 294 6.75 -7.53 -20.96
C ALA A 294 5.81 -6.86 -21.97
N ASP A 295 6.13 -7.03 -23.25
CA ASP A 295 5.29 -6.64 -24.38
C ASP A 295 4.77 -7.90 -25.07
N GLU A 296 3.45 -8.00 -25.26
CA GLU A 296 2.74 -9.10 -25.94
C GLU A 296 2.12 -8.56 -27.26
N PRO A 297 2.94 -8.26 -28.29
CA PRO A 297 2.48 -7.54 -29.48
C PRO A 297 1.45 -8.31 -30.32
N ALA A 298 1.49 -9.65 -30.28
CA ALA A 298 0.52 -10.50 -30.97
C ALA A 298 -0.91 -10.30 -30.45
N GLU A 299 -1.05 -10.02 -29.15
CA GLU A 299 -2.33 -9.78 -28.47
C GLU A 299 -2.62 -8.27 -28.32
N ARG A 300 -1.67 -7.41 -28.72
CA ARG A 300 -1.67 -5.95 -28.50
C ARG A 300 -1.85 -5.58 -27.04
N ARG A 301 -1.08 -6.23 -26.17
CA ARG A 301 -1.12 -6.05 -24.73
C ARG A 301 0.28 -5.90 -24.17
N VAL A 302 0.36 -5.25 -23.03
CA VAL A 302 1.56 -5.24 -22.20
C VAL A 302 1.28 -5.77 -20.82
N VAL A 303 2.29 -6.39 -20.25
CA VAL A 303 2.27 -6.93 -18.90
C VAL A 303 2.82 -5.86 -17.97
N LEU A 304 2.08 -5.60 -16.89
CA LEU A 304 2.34 -4.54 -15.92
C LEU A 304 2.60 -5.12 -14.53
N ALA A 305 3.66 -4.65 -13.88
CA ALA A 305 3.88 -4.78 -12.45
C ALA A 305 3.27 -3.57 -11.73
N LEU A 306 2.29 -3.82 -10.88
CA LEU A 306 1.53 -2.83 -10.14
C LEU A 306 2.20 -2.42 -8.83
N SER A 307 3.11 -3.26 -8.31
CA SER A 307 3.96 -2.90 -7.16
C SER A 307 4.95 -1.78 -7.49
N GLY A 308 5.29 -1.62 -8.77
CA GLY A 308 6.35 -0.74 -9.22
C GLY A 308 7.76 -1.27 -8.89
N GLU A 309 7.90 -2.54 -8.53
CA GLU A 309 9.18 -3.23 -8.35
C GLU A 309 9.66 -3.87 -9.67
N SER A 310 10.98 -4.04 -9.86
CA SER A 310 11.52 -4.68 -11.06
C SER A 310 11.30 -6.21 -11.00
N PRO A 311 10.94 -6.89 -12.11
CA PRO A 311 10.79 -8.35 -12.15
C PRO A 311 12.06 -9.12 -11.76
N GLU A 312 13.23 -8.53 -12.00
CA GLU A 312 14.55 -9.12 -11.75
C GLU A 312 14.89 -9.18 -10.25
N GLU A 313 14.14 -8.47 -9.41
CA GLU A 313 14.44 -8.26 -8.00
C GLU A 313 13.72 -9.25 -7.07
N ASN A 314 12.80 -10.12 -7.53
CA ASN A 314 11.93 -10.97 -6.68
C ASN A 314 11.96 -12.49 -6.96
N ASP A 315 11.79 -13.31 -5.90
CA ASP A 315 11.42 -14.74 -6.08
C ASP A 315 10.03 -14.81 -6.74
N SER A 316 9.86 -15.73 -7.68
CA SER A 316 8.68 -15.82 -8.55
C SER A 316 7.36 -15.92 -7.79
N ASP A 317 7.35 -16.61 -6.64
CA ASP A 317 6.15 -16.82 -5.81
C ASP A 317 5.81 -15.60 -4.94
N GLU A 318 6.81 -14.96 -4.33
CA GLU A 318 6.64 -13.74 -3.54
C GLU A 318 6.16 -12.57 -4.42
N ARG A 319 6.75 -12.41 -5.62
CA ARG A 319 6.32 -11.40 -6.61
C ARG A 319 4.87 -11.62 -7.00
N ARG A 320 4.52 -12.86 -7.34
CA ARG A 320 3.16 -13.24 -7.75
C ARG A 320 2.15 -12.99 -6.64
N TYR A 321 2.50 -13.19 -5.38
CA TYR A 321 1.63 -12.86 -4.24
C TYR A 321 1.50 -11.34 -4.04
N GLY A 322 2.62 -10.60 -4.08
CA GLY A 322 2.64 -9.15 -3.95
C GLY A 322 1.79 -8.46 -5.01
N GLU A 323 1.97 -8.83 -6.27
CA GLU A 323 1.21 -8.30 -7.41
C GLU A 323 -0.28 -8.59 -7.30
N ARG A 324 -0.67 -9.82 -6.91
CA ARG A 324 -2.08 -10.16 -6.64
C ARG A 324 -2.70 -9.28 -5.56
N LEU A 325 -1.95 -8.98 -4.50
CA LEU A 325 -2.44 -8.14 -3.41
C LEU A 325 -2.62 -6.68 -3.83
N VAL A 326 -1.65 -6.12 -4.56
CA VAL A 326 -1.75 -4.75 -5.10
C VAL A 326 -2.92 -4.64 -6.07
N ARG A 327 -3.06 -5.61 -6.97
CA ARG A 327 -4.19 -5.70 -7.90
C ARG A 327 -5.54 -5.76 -7.16
N SER A 328 -5.66 -6.63 -6.17
CA SER A 328 -6.88 -6.76 -5.35
C SER A 328 -7.25 -5.43 -4.67
N ARG A 329 -6.28 -4.73 -4.09
CA ARG A 329 -6.49 -3.40 -3.49
C ARG A 329 -6.93 -2.36 -4.52
N LEU A 330 -6.32 -2.36 -5.70
CA LEU A 330 -6.71 -1.48 -6.79
C LEU A 330 -8.17 -1.72 -7.20
N HIS A 331 -8.58 -2.99 -7.39
CA HIS A 331 -9.98 -3.33 -7.68
C HIS A 331 -10.94 -2.83 -6.58
N GLN A 332 -10.59 -3.02 -5.31
CA GLN A 332 -11.40 -2.55 -4.18
C GLN A 332 -11.53 -1.03 -4.16
N LYS A 333 -10.44 -0.29 -4.40
CA LYS A 333 -10.48 1.19 -4.49
C LYS A 333 -11.36 1.66 -5.66
N VAL A 334 -11.21 1.06 -6.84
CA VAL A 334 -12.01 1.40 -8.03
C VAL A 334 -13.50 1.11 -7.78
N PHE A 335 -13.81 -0.04 -7.20
CA PHE A 335 -15.17 -0.40 -6.81
C PHE A 335 -15.76 0.62 -5.83
N SER A 336 -15.02 0.93 -4.76
CA SER A 336 -15.44 1.90 -3.74
C SER A 336 -15.73 3.26 -4.38
N ALA A 337 -14.82 3.78 -5.21
CA ALA A 337 -15.00 5.05 -5.91
C ALA A 337 -16.26 5.07 -6.79
N ARG A 338 -16.53 3.99 -7.54
CA ARG A 338 -17.74 3.85 -8.37
C ARG A 338 -19.02 3.86 -7.53
N VAL A 339 -19.02 3.14 -6.41
CA VAL A 339 -20.15 3.11 -5.48
C VAL A 339 -20.39 4.49 -4.86
N LEU A 340 -19.34 5.15 -4.36
CA LEU A 340 -19.46 6.49 -3.79
C LEU A 340 -20.06 7.47 -4.81
N LEU A 341 -19.59 7.43 -6.05
CA LEU A 341 -20.11 8.28 -7.12
C LEU A 341 -21.60 8.04 -7.39
N ALA A 342 -22.03 6.77 -7.48
CA ALA A 342 -23.43 6.42 -7.73
C ALA A 342 -24.39 6.89 -6.63
N TYR A 343 -23.91 6.96 -5.38
CA TYR A 343 -24.66 7.45 -4.23
C TYR A 343 -24.49 8.96 -3.99
N GLY A 344 -23.73 9.68 -4.85
CA GLY A 344 -23.49 11.12 -4.70
C GLY A 344 -22.62 11.49 -3.50
N ALA A 345 -21.64 10.63 -3.19
CA ALA A 345 -20.73 10.76 -2.04
C ALA A 345 -21.48 10.95 -0.70
N ALA A 346 -22.55 10.17 -0.52
CA ALA A 346 -23.39 10.19 0.67
C ALA A 346 -23.53 8.79 1.26
N CYS A 347 -23.53 8.68 2.60
CA CYS A 347 -23.89 7.43 3.26
C CYS A 347 -25.37 7.10 2.97
N ALA A 348 -25.61 5.90 2.44
CA ALA A 348 -26.93 5.37 2.13
C ALA A 348 -27.86 5.24 3.35
N VAL A 349 -27.29 5.13 4.55
CA VAL A 349 -28.01 4.93 5.82
C VAL A 349 -28.34 6.25 6.50
N CYS A 350 -27.36 7.13 6.70
CA CYS A 350 -27.55 8.36 7.48
C CYS A 350 -27.41 9.67 6.69
N GLY A 351 -27.03 9.61 5.41
CA GLY A 351 -26.85 10.81 4.59
C GLY A 351 -25.63 11.66 4.96
N LEU A 352 -24.61 11.09 5.61
CA LEU A 352 -23.33 11.77 5.84
C LEU A 352 -22.61 12.02 4.49
N HIS A 353 -22.22 13.26 4.21
CA HIS A 353 -21.59 13.69 2.94
C HIS A 353 -20.10 14.05 3.07
N TYR A 354 -19.34 13.32 3.88
CA TYR A 354 -17.90 13.51 4.05
C TYR A 354 -17.16 12.34 3.40
N PRO A 355 -16.64 12.48 2.16
CA PRO A 355 -16.03 11.39 1.40
C PRO A 355 -14.99 10.58 2.17
N ASP A 356 -14.12 11.24 2.95
CA ASP A 356 -13.07 10.60 3.76
C ASP A 356 -13.62 9.62 4.82
N LEU A 357 -14.89 9.78 5.18
CA LEU A 357 -15.59 8.92 6.14
C LEU A 357 -16.45 7.85 5.46
N LEU A 358 -16.45 7.77 4.13
CA LEU A 358 -17.26 6.84 3.35
C LEU A 358 -16.42 5.72 2.74
N ASP A 359 -17.06 4.57 2.54
CA ASP A 359 -16.56 3.43 1.77
C ASP A 359 -17.68 2.83 0.93
N GLY A 360 -17.33 2.19 -0.19
CA GLY A 360 -18.21 1.27 -0.89
C GLY A 360 -18.19 -0.09 -0.20
N ALA A 361 -19.25 -0.41 0.54
CA ALA A 361 -19.42 -1.70 1.19
C ALA A 361 -20.05 -2.71 0.22
N HIS A 362 -19.50 -3.92 0.18
CA HIS A 362 -20.08 -5.01 -0.58
C HIS A 362 -21.35 -5.54 0.08
N ILE A 363 -22.39 -5.84 -0.71
CA ILE A 363 -23.56 -6.57 -0.24
C ILE A 363 -23.19 -8.05 -0.06
N LEU A 364 -22.69 -8.66 -1.14
CA LEU A 364 -22.05 -9.97 -1.13
C LEU A 364 -20.52 -9.79 -1.20
N PRO A 365 -19.77 -10.38 -0.27
CA PRO A 365 -18.31 -10.18 -0.19
C PRO A 365 -17.59 -10.72 -1.44
N ASP A 366 -16.40 -10.18 -1.72
CA ASP A 366 -15.56 -10.54 -2.89
C ASP A 366 -15.37 -12.05 -3.10
N GLY A 367 -15.35 -12.85 -2.02
CA GLY A 367 -15.20 -14.31 -2.09
C GLY A 367 -16.48 -15.09 -2.44
N HIS A 368 -17.62 -14.42 -2.58
CA HIS A 368 -18.88 -15.05 -2.96
C HIS A 368 -18.92 -15.26 -4.49
N PRO A 369 -19.44 -16.39 -5.01
CA PRO A 369 -19.53 -16.65 -6.46
C PRO A 369 -20.21 -15.52 -7.25
N ASP A 370 -21.26 -14.94 -6.67
CA ASP A 370 -22.01 -13.81 -7.24
C ASP A 370 -21.56 -12.43 -6.73
N GLY A 371 -20.48 -12.37 -5.94
CA GLY A 371 -19.96 -11.16 -5.28
C GLY A 371 -19.13 -10.26 -6.20
N ARG A 372 -19.56 -10.06 -7.45
CA ARG A 372 -18.80 -9.25 -8.42
C ARG A 372 -18.67 -7.79 -7.92
N PRO A 373 -17.52 -7.11 -8.13
CA PRO A 373 -17.29 -5.74 -7.70
C PRO A 373 -17.97 -4.73 -8.65
N VAL A 374 -19.30 -4.79 -8.72
CA VAL A 374 -20.16 -3.93 -9.55
C VAL A 374 -21.05 -3.07 -8.66
N VAL A 375 -21.41 -1.87 -9.11
CA VAL A 375 -22.19 -0.90 -8.30
C VAL A 375 -23.48 -1.50 -7.71
N PRO A 376 -24.26 -2.34 -8.40
CA PRO A 376 -25.42 -3.01 -7.80
C PRO A 376 -25.12 -3.94 -6.62
N ASN A 377 -23.89 -4.45 -6.49
CA ASN A 377 -23.43 -5.20 -5.32
C ASN A 377 -22.78 -4.28 -4.26
N GLY A 378 -22.94 -2.96 -4.38
CA GLY A 378 -22.30 -1.97 -3.52
C GLY A 378 -23.28 -1.01 -2.85
N ILE A 379 -22.94 -0.61 -1.62
CA ILE A 379 -23.65 0.40 -0.84
C ILE A 379 -22.65 1.38 -0.27
N ALA A 380 -22.83 2.69 -0.52
CA ALA A 380 -21.99 3.71 0.09
C ALA A 380 -22.34 3.85 1.58
N LEU A 381 -21.42 3.50 2.48
CA LEU A 381 -21.63 3.53 3.93
C LEU A 381 -20.55 4.36 4.61
N CYS A 382 -20.90 5.08 5.68
CA CYS A 382 -19.87 5.69 6.52
C CYS A 382 -19.16 4.61 7.36
N LYS A 383 -17.97 4.91 7.90
CA LYS A 383 -17.17 3.94 8.67
C LYS A 383 -17.98 3.24 9.78
N LEU A 384 -18.87 3.96 10.47
CA LEU A 384 -19.75 3.39 11.51
C LEU A 384 -20.75 2.38 10.93
N HIS A 385 -21.51 2.78 9.91
CA HIS A 385 -22.55 1.92 9.32
C HIS A 385 -21.97 0.77 8.52
N HIS A 386 -20.81 0.96 7.90
CA HIS A 386 -20.05 -0.10 7.25
C HIS A 386 -19.69 -1.18 8.28
N ALA A 387 -19.04 -0.79 9.39
CA ALA A 387 -18.69 -1.72 10.45
C ALA A 387 -19.92 -2.38 11.11
N ALA A 388 -21.04 -1.66 11.24
CA ALA A 388 -22.29 -2.19 11.79
C ALA A 388 -22.94 -3.22 10.85
N PHE A 389 -22.92 -2.96 9.53
CA PHE A 389 -23.47 -3.86 8.52
C PHE A 389 -22.64 -5.16 8.44
N ASP A 390 -21.31 -5.05 8.40
CA ASP A 390 -20.42 -6.21 8.35
C ASP A 390 -20.50 -7.09 9.58
N ARG A 391 -20.64 -6.46 10.75
CA ARG A 391 -20.83 -7.15 12.04
C ARG A 391 -22.27 -7.59 12.29
N LYS A 392 -23.17 -7.42 11.32
CA LYS A 392 -24.58 -7.84 11.40
C LYS A 392 -25.31 -7.21 12.60
N LEU A 393 -24.90 -6.01 12.99
CA LEU A 393 -25.63 -5.15 13.94
C LEU A 393 -26.81 -4.45 13.25
N ILE A 394 -26.67 -4.22 11.95
CA ILE A 394 -27.75 -3.82 11.05
C ILE A 394 -27.83 -4.79 9.87
N GLY A 395 -29.04 -5.10 9.43
CA GLY A 395 -29.36 -5.82 8.21
C GLY A 395 -30.15 -4.92 7.27
N ILE A 396 -30.07 -5.17 5.97
CA ILE A 396 -30.85 -4.44 4.96
C ILE A 396 -31.76 -5.44 4.29
N ARG A 397 -33.07 -5.22 4.39
CA ARG A 397 -34.09 -6.08 3.79
C ARG A 397 -34.14 -5.90 2.27
N PRO A 398 -34.62 -6.90 1.52
CA PRO A 398 -34.81 -6.81 0.07
C PRO A 398 -35.76 -5.68 -0.38
N ASP A 399 -36.62 -5.19 0.51
CA ASP A 399 -37.49 -4.02 0.31
C ASP A 399 -36.83 -2.69 0.72
N LEU A 400 -35.52 -2.70 0.94
CA LEU A 400 -34.66 -1.57 1.31
C LEU A 400 -34.93 -0.98 2.69
N ARG A 401 -35.61 -1.71 3.58
CA ARG A 401 -35.76 -1.32 4.98
C ARG A 401 -34.58 -1.79 5.82
N ILE A 402 -34.12 -0.94 6.73
CA ILE A 402 -33.01 -1.24 7.64
C ILE A 402 -33.58 -1.94 8.88
N GLU A 403 -33.02 -3.10 9.20
CA GLU A 403 -33.31 -3.83 10.43
C GLU A 403 -32.12 -3.72 11.38
N VAL A 404 -32.38 -3.44 12.66
CA VAL A 404 -31.33 -3.28 13.68
C VAL A 404 -31.45 -4.46 14.64
N ALA A 405 -30.32 -5.05 15.02
CA ALA A 405 -30.30 -6.25 15.85
C ALA A 405 -31.05 -6.03 17.18
N PRO A 406 -31.83 -7.01 17.67
CA PRO A 406 -32.69 -6.85 18.84
C PRO A 406 -31.94 -6.36 20.09
N TRP A 407 -30.72 -6.85 20.34
CA TRP A 407 -29.91 -6.42 21.48
C TRP A 407 -29.38 -4.99 21.35
N VAL A 408 -29.15 -4.51 20.12
CA VAL A 408 -28.77 -3.11 19.87
C VAL A 408 -29.98 -2.21 20.11
N ARG A 409 -31.17 -2.61 19.63
CA ARG A 409 -32.43 -1.91 19.90
C ARG A 409 -32.79 -1.86 21.39
N ALA A 410 -32.46 -2.92 22.12
CA ALA A 410 -32.71 -3.03 23.56
C ALA A 410 -31.73 -2.21 24.40
N ASP A 411 -30.57 -1.81 23.85
CA ASP A 411 -29.61 -0.95 24.56
C ASP A 411 -30.32 0.31 25.08
N ARG A 412 -30.09 0.63 26.35
CA ARG A 412 -30.65 1.81 27.04
C ARG A 412 -29.58 2.87 27.33
N SER A 413 -28.37 2.70 26.79
CA SER A 413 -27.34 3.72 26.89
C SER A 413 -27.85 5.05 26.35
N ASP A 414 -27.52 6.13 27.06
CA ASP A 414 -27.80 7.51 26.64
C ASP A 414 -26.72 8.04 25.67
N ASN A 415 -25.96 7.13 25.06
CA ASN A 415 -24.96 7.48 24.08
C ASN A 415 -25.66 7.94 22.78
N LEU A 416 -25.34 9.17 22.35
CA LEU A 416 -25.94 9.80 21.18
C LEU A 416 -25.76 8.97 19.90
N MET A 417 -24.59 8.35 19.71
CA MET A 417 -24.31 7.52 18.54
C MET A 417 -25.02 6.17 18.61
N ALA A 418 -25.12 5.55 19.79
CA ALA A 418 -25.92 4.34 19.96
C ALA A 418 -27.40 4.60 19.65
N ARG A 419 -27.93 5.76 20.06
CA ARG A 419 -29.30 6.18 19.79
C ARG A 419 -29.54 6.49 18.30
N TYR A 420 -29.01 7.61 17.83
CA TYR A 420 -29.33 8.15 16.51
C TYR A 420 -28.54 7.46 15.39
N GLY A 421 -27.33 6.98 15.70
CA GLY A 421 -26.47 6.31 14.75
C GLY A 421 -26.78 4.83 14.55
N LEU A 422 -27.58 4.20 15.43
CA LEU A 422 -27.89 2.76 15.33
C LEU A 422 -29.36 2.45 15.64
N ARG A 423 -29.83 2.66 16.88
CA ARG A 423 -31.18 2.21 17.30
C ARG A 423 -32.31 2.80 16.45
N ASP A 424 -32.25 4.11 16.22
CA ASP A 424 -33.30 4.86 15.53
C ASP A 424 -33.31 4.60 14.01
N LEU A 425 -32.35 3.84 13.48
CA LEU A 425 -32.33 3.40 12.08
C LEU A 425 -33.34 2.27 11.80
N HIS A 426 -33.85 1.61 12.83
CA HIS A 426 -34.75 0.49 12.65
C HIS A 426 -36.01 0.91 11.89
N ASP A 427 -36.36 0.14 10.86
CA ASP A 427 -37.49 0.37 9.96
C ASP A 427 -37.41 1.66 9.14
N THR A 428 -36.24 2.30 9.07
CA THR A 428 -35.98 3.38 8.12
C THR A 428 -35.67 2.82 6.72
N ARG A 429 -35.79 3.64 5.68
CA ARG A 429 -35.46 3.24 4.30
C ARG A 429 -34.04 3.63 3.93
N LEU A 430 -33.34 2.71 3.29
CA LEU A 430 -32.05 2.96 2.67
C LEU A 430 -32.20 3.97 1.53
N THR A 431 -31.30 4.95 1.48
CA THR A 431 -31.14 5.84 0.32
C THR A 431 -30.47 5.05 -0.80
N VAL A 432 -30.98 5.17 -2.03
CA VAL A 432 -30.45 4.43 -3.19
C VAL A 432 -30.04 5.38 -4.32
N PRO A 433 -29.18 4.95 -5.24
CA PRO A 433 -28.81 5.72 -6.43
C PRO A 433 -30.03 6.16 -7.26
N ARG A 434 -29.90 7.35 -7.86
CA ARG A 434 -30.94 7.91 -8.75
C ARG A 434 -31.17 7.00 -9.96
N SER A 435 -30.08 6.51 -10.53
CA SER A 435 -30.03 5.62 -11.68
C SER A 435 -30.52 4.21 -11.30
N PRO A 436 -31.56 3.66 -11.95
CA PRO A 436 -32.08 2.34 -11.62
C PRO A 436 -31.09 1.19 -11.79
N ARG A 437 -30.17 1.29 -12.77
CA ARG A 437 -29.17 0.24 -13.05
C ARG A 437 -28.11 0.12 -11.95
N ASP A 438 -27.95 1.16 -11.14
CA ASP A 438 -26.93 1.27 -10.08
C ASP A 438 -27.53 0.96 -8.70
N ARG A 439 -28.83 0.65 -8.62
CA ARG A 439 -29.48 0.32 -7.34
C ARG A 439 -29.02 -1.03 -6.80
N PRO A 440 -29.03 -1.21 -5.47
CA PRO A 440 -28.73 -2.49 -4.84
C PRO A 440 -29.49 -3.66 -5.48
N ASN A 441 -28.76 -4.72 -5.81
CA ASN A 441 -29.33 -5.94 -6.34
C ASN A 441 -30.19 -6.61 -5.25
N ARG A 442 -31.46 -6.88 -5.59
CA ARG A 442 -32.44 -7.43 -4.65
C ARG A 442 -32.09 -8.84 -4.19
N GLU A 443 -31.58 -9.69 -5.07
CA GLU A 443 -31.21 -11.08 -4.76
C GLU A 443 -29.97 -11.11 -3.85
N ALA A 444 -28.99 -10.25 -4.11
CA ALA A 444 -27.83 -10.06 -3.26
C ALA A 444 -28.24 -9.62 -1.84
N LEU A 445 -29.16 -8.66 -1.72
CA LEU A 445 -29.72 -8.23 -0.44
C LEU A 445 -30.46 -9.36 0.27
N GLU A 446 -31.24 -10.18 -0.45
CA GLU A 446 -31.93 -11.34 0.10
C GLU A 446 -30.96 -12.32 0.75
N VAL A 447 -29.90 -12.70 0.03
CA VAL A 447 -28.86 -13.61 0.54
C VAL A 447 -28.19 -13.02 1.79
N ARG A 448 -27.75 -11.77 1.72
CA ARG A 448 -27.08 -11.08 2.83
C ARG A 448 -28.00 -10.90 4.04
N TYR A 449 -29.27 -10.64 3.83
CA TYR A 449 -30.27 -10.50 4.89
C TYR A 449 -30.55 -11.84 5.60
N HIS A 450 -30.61 -12.95 4.87
CA HIS A 450 -30.70 -14.28 5.47
C HIS A 450 -29.49 -14.61 6.35
N GLU A 451 -28.28 -14.18 5.97
CA GLU A 451 -27.08 -14.31 6.83
C GLU A 451 -27.16 -13.49 8.11
N TYR A 452 -27.77 -12.31 8.04
CA TYR A 452 -28.07 -11.46 9.19
C TYR A 452 -29.07 -12.16 10.13
N LEU A 453 -30.20 -12.65 9.62
CA LEU A 453 -31.20 -13.37 10.42
C LEU A 453 -30.63 -14.61 11.11
N ARG A 454 -29.82 -15.40 10.41
CA ARG A 454 -29.12 -16.56 10.99
C ARG A 454 -28.22 -16.16 12.15
N HIS A 455 -27.49 -15.05 12.01
CA HIS A 455 -26.63 -14.52 13.07
C HIS A 455 -27.43 -14.03 14.26
N VAL A 456 -28.47 -13.23 14.03
CA VAL A 456 -29.36 -12.73 15.10
C VAL A 456 -29.95 -13.89 15.89
N GLY A 457 -30.54 -14.87 15.21
CA GLY A 457 -31.12 -16.04 15.88
C GLY A 457 -30.07 -16.87 16.64
N ALA A 458 -28.82 -16.94 16.18
CA ALA A 458 -27.76 -17.62 16.90
C ALA A 458 -27.36 -16.89 18.19
N VAL A 459 -27.24 -15.56 18.13
CA VAL A 459 -26.91 -14.73 19.30
C VAL A 459 -28.04 -14.77 20.32
N GLU A 460 -29.30 -14.68 19.90
CA GLU A 460 -30.45 -14.77 20.81
C GLU A 460 -30.56 -16.11 21.53
N ARG A 461 -30.16 -17.23 20.89
CA ARG A 461 -30.11 -18.55 21.56
C ARG A 461 -28.97 -18.70 22.56
N SER A 462 -27.92 -17.88 22.44
CA SER A 462 -26.74 -17.90 23.33
C SER A 462 -26.85 -16.97 24.54
N ARG A 463 -27.89 -16.13 24.59
CA ARG A 463 -28.20 -15.22 25.70
C ARG A 463 -29.35 -15.78 26.50
#